data_AF-A0A822ECS9-F1
#
_entry.id   AF-A0A822ECS9-F1
#
_cell.length_a   1.000
_cell.length_b   1.000
_cell.length_c   1.000
_cell.angle_alpha   90.00
_cell.angle_beta   90.00
_cell.angle_gamma   90.00
#
_symmetry.space_group_name_H-M   'P 1'
#
loop_
_entity.id
_entity.type
_entity.pdbx_description
1 polymer ?
#
loop_
_entity_poly.entity_id
_entity_poly.type
_entity_poly.pdbx_seq_one_letter_code
_entity_poly.pdbx_strand_id
1 'polypeptide(L)'
;VDSLVNASPATVSRCAMVYLDPVDLGYKPFLNHWYRCKLPSTLPQSAIEFLRELMDFSLDKGFTFLNELKDPWHMPASKVNVLQTLCYLLSTFLNYLDKHGGFGEDDQRLPAAAAPSFFFDQ
;
A
#
# COMPACT_ATOMS: atom_id res chain seq x y z
N VAL A 1 20.55 -3.59 13.82
CA VAL A 1 21.13 -3.32 15.16
C VAL A 1 21.04 -1.82 15.37
N ASP A 2 20.02 -1.37 16.10
CA ASP A 2 19.66 0.06 16.15
C ASP A 2 20.48 0.87 17.16
N SER A 3 21.43 0.22 17.86
CA SER A 3 22.39 0.90 18.74
C SER A 3 23.64 0.05 18.94
N LEU A 4 24.82 0.62 18.64
CA LEU A 4 26.15 0.02 18.85
C LEU A 4 26.85 0.51 20.12
N VAL A 5 26.11 1.17 21.01
CA VAL A 5 26.65 1.91 22.17
C VAL A 5 27.47 1.00 23.14
N ASN A 6 27.35 -0.32 23.01
CA ASN A 6 28.06 -1.30 23.85
C ASN A 6 29.24 -2.02 23.16
N ALA A 7 29.67 -1.59 21.97
CA ALA A 7 30.77 -2.24 21.24
C ALA A 7 32.13 -1.58 21.54
N SER A 8 33.14 -2.40 21.85
CA SER A 8 34.54 -1.94 21.99
C SER A 8 35.06 -1.34 20.68
N PRO A 9 35.76 -0.19 20.70
CA PRO A 9 36.34 0.44 19.50
C PRO A 9 37.19 -0.52 18.64
N ALA A 10 37.80 -1.53 19.26
CA ALA A 10 38.63 -2.52 18.60
C ALA A 10 37.82 -3.56 17.78
N THR A 11 36.55 -3.80 18.12
CA THR A 11 35.69 -4.77 17.43
C THR A 11 34.99 -4.16 16.22
N VAL A 12 34.67 -2.86 16.27
CA VAL A 12 34.03 -2.14 15.15
C VAL A 12 35.03 -1.70 14.08
N SER A 13 36.34 -1.80 14.34
CA SER A 13 37.40 -1.44 13.38
C SER A 13 37.60 -2.46 12.25
N ARG A 14 37.12 -3.70 12.40
CA ARG A 14 37.42 -4.82 11.48
C ARG A 14 36.25 -5.12 10.52
N CYS A 15 35.09 -4.49 10.71
CA CYS A 15 33.90 -4.65 9.88
C CYS A 15 33.43 -3.28 9.37
N ALA A 16 33.02 -3.19 8.10
CA ALA A 16 32.39 -1.98 7.59
C ALA A 16 31.04 -1.78 8.29
N MET A 17 30.89 -0.68 9.02
CA MET A 17 29.62 -0.29 9.64
C MET A 17 28.84 0.60 8.66
N VAL A 18 27.69 0.12 8.22
CA VAL A 18 26.77 0.89 7.38
C VAL A 18 25.74 1.55 8.29
N TYR A 19 25.84 2.86 8.44
CA TYR A 19 24.84 3.66 9.15
C TYR A 19 23.74 4.03 8.17
N LEU A 20 22.53 3.55 8.44
CA LEU A 20 21.32 3.97 7.75
C LEU A 20 20.72 5.10 8.58
N ASP A 21 20.61 6.29 7.98
CA ASP A 21 19.81 7.35 8.60
C ASP A 21 18.34 6.91 8.56
N PRO A 22 17.64 6.79 9.70
CA PRO A 22 16.23 6.41 9.75
C PRO A 22 15.32 7.39 9.01
N VAL A 23 15.80 8.59 8.66
CA VAL A 23 15.10 9.56 7.82
C VAL A 23 15.11 9.15 6.33
N ASP A 24 16.13 8.41 5.88
CA ASP A 24 16.45 8.28 4.45
C ASP A 24 15.74 7.14 3.73
N LEU A 25 15.32 6.08 4.45
CA LEU A 25 14.63 4.95 3.81
C LEU A 25 13.23 5.35 3.31
N GLY A 26 12.61 6.35 3.95
CA GLY A 26 11.31 6.88 3.57
C GLY A 26 10.17 5.85 3.60
N TYR A 27 8.95 6.32 3.29
CA TYR A 27 7.76 5.46 3.22
C TYR A 27 7.42 5.04 1.78
N LYS A 28 8.01 5.71 0.79
CA LYS A 28 7.81 5.46 -0.65
C LYS A 28 8.18 4.05 -1.11
N PRO A 29 9.30 3.41 -0.70
CA PRO A 29 9.61 2.05 -1.14
C PRO A 29 8.59 1.04 -0.63
N PHE A 30 8.04 1.24 0.58
CA PHE A 30 6.97 0.42 1.11
C PHE A 30 5.69 0.53 0.26
N LEU A 31 5.27 1.75 -0.11
CA LEU A 31 4.11 1.95 -0.98
C LEU A 31 4.29 1.31 -2.35
N ASN A 32 5.46 1.49 -2.96
CA ASN A 32 5.76 0.90 -4.26
C ASN A 32 5.66 -0.63 -4.22
N HIS A 33 6.13 -1.25 -3.14
CA HIS A 33 5.94 -2.69 -2.92
C HIS A 33 4.47 -3.05 -2.71
N TRP A 34 3.76 -2.27 -1.91
CA TRP A 34 2.35 -2.48 -1.61
C TRP A 34 1.48 -2.48 -2.87
N TYR A 35 1.61 -1.46 -3.73
CA TYR A 35 0.91 -1.38 -5.03
C TYR A 35 1.16 -2.60 -5.92
N ARG A 36 2.37 -3.15 -5.89
CA ARG A 36 2.77 -4.27 -6.76
C ARG A 36 2.36 -5.64 -6.22
N CYS A 37 2.37 -5.82 -4.91
CA CYS A 37 2.34 -7.16 -4.29
C CYS A 37 1.12 -7.43 -3.42
N LYS A 38 0.35 -6.41 -3.02
CA LYS A 38 -0.73 -6.56 -2.03
C LYS A 38 -2.11 -6.18 -2.56
N LEU A 39 -2.20 -5.52 -3.70
CA LEU A 39 -3.46 -5.24 -4.37
C LEU A 39 -3.91 -6.48 -5.18
N PRO A 40 -5.22 -6.76 -5.25
CA PRO A 40 -5.75 -7.84 -6.06
C PRO A 40 -5.50 -7.58 -7.55
N SER A 41 -5.18 -8.64 -8.31
CA SER A 41 -4.90 -8.55 -9.75
C SER A 41 -6.14 -8.16 -10.59
N THR A 42 -7.32 -8.30 -10.02
CA THR A 42 -8.61 -7.91 -10.61
C THR A 42 -8.82 -6.39 -10.62
N LEU A 43 -8.02 -5.64 -9.85
CA LEU A 43 -8.19 -4.19 -9.74
C LEU A 43 -7.72 -3.50 -11.03
N PRO A 44 -8.54 -2.65 -11.66
CA PRO A 44 -8.16 -1.99 -12.89
C PRO A 44 -6.98 -1.03 -12.68
N GLN A 45 -6.12 -0.93 -13.69
CA GLN A 45 -4.92 -0.10 -13.63
C GLN A 45 -5.25 1.38 -13.31
N SER A 46 -6.38 1.89 -13.78
CA SER A 46 -6.88 3.23 -13.47
C SER A 46 -7.15 3.44 -11.98
N ALA A 47 -7.65 2.43 -11.28
CA ALA A 47 -7.89 2.50 -9.83
C ALA A 47 -6.56 2.44 -9.05
N ILE A 48 -5.55 1.71 -9.54
CA ILE A 48 -4.20 1.73 -8.96
C ILE A 48 -3.58 3.13 -9.11
N GLU A 49 -3.70 3.75 -10.29
CA GLU A 49 -3.20 5.10 -10.54
C GLU A 49 -3.89 6.13 -9.63
N PHE A 50 -5.22 6.06 -9.52
CA PHE A 50 -5.99 6.91 -8.62
C PHE A 50 -5.58 6.73 -7.14
N LEU A 51 -5.38 5.49 -6.69
CA LEU A 51 -4.89 5.20 -5.35
C LEU A 51 -3.47 5.74 -5.11
N ARG A 52 -2.62 5.80 -6.14
CA ARG A 52 -1.30 6.42 -6.05
C ARG A 52 -1.42 7.92 -5.83
N GLU A 53 -2.18 8.60 -6.67
CA GLU A 53 -2.42 10.05 -6.54
C GLU A 53 -3.05 10.41 -5.19
N LEU A 54 -4.03 9.63 -4.73
CA LEU A 54 -4.68 9.84 -3.45
C LEU A 54 -3.70 9.71 -2.28
N MET A 55 -2.88 8.65 -2.29
CA MET A 55 -1.91 8.42 -1.22
C MET A 55 -0.82 9.51 -1.23
N ASP A 56 -0.31 9.90 -2.39
CA ASP A 56 0.68 10.99 -2.47
C ASP A 56 0.10 12.33 -1.97
N PHE A 57 -1.17 12.64 -2.28
CA PHE A 57 -1.82 13.86 -1.80
C PHE A 57 -2.15 13.83 -0.29
N SER A 58 -2.60 12.69 0.22
CA SER A 58 -3.09 12.56 1.59
C SER A 58 -1.98 12.29 2.60
N LEU A 59 -0.95 11.52 2.25
CA LEU A 59 0.07 11.08 3.20
C LEU A 59 0.98 12.21 3.69
N ASP A 60 1.39 13.12 2.81
CA ASP A 60 2.27 14.24 3.21
C ASP A 60 1.56 15.17 4.21
N LYS A 61 0.28 15.47 3.96
CA LYS A 61 -0.57 16.24 4.88
C LYS A 61 -0.85 15.46 6.16
N GLY A 62 -1.14 14.17 6.05
CA GLY A 62 -1.38 13.27 7.18
C GLY A 62 -0.17 13.17 8.10
N PHE A 63 1.04 13.03 7.56
CA PHE A 63 2.26 13.00 8.36
C PHE A 63 2.59 14.35 8.99
N THR A 64 2.31 15.46 8.31
CA THR A 64 2.45 16.80 8.87
C THR A 64 1.51 16.98 10.06
N PHE A 65 0.23 16.65 9.88
CA PHE A 65 -0.78 16.67 10.94
C PHE A 65 -0.42 15.75 12.12
N LEU A 66 0.03 14.52 11.84
CA LEU A 66 0.46 13.58 12.88
C LEU A 66 1.70 14.07 13.63
N ASN A 67 2.58 14.86 13.01
CA ASN A 67 3.71 15.47 13.70
C ASN A 67 3.28 16.67 14.55
N GLU A 68 2.30 17.46 14.10
CA GLU A 68 1.72 18.57 14.87
C GLU A 68 0.92 18.08 16.09
N LEU A 69 0.30 16.91 15.99
CA LEU A 69 -0.39 16.23 17.09
C LEU A 69 0.55 15.54 18.10
N LYS A 70 1.88 15.67 17.98
CA LYS A 70 2.84 15.04 18.89
C LYS A 70 2.94 15.80 20.23
N ASP A 71 1.86 15.78 20.98
CA ASP A 71 1.86 15.83 22.45
C ASP A 71 1.10 14.60 22.97
N PRO A 72 1.47 14.02 24.13
CA PRO A 72 2.56 13.06 24.32
C PRO A 72 2.14 11.62 23.94
N TRP A 73 2.44 11.18 22.71
CA TRP A 73 2.39 9.74 22.41
C TRP A 73 3.57 9.08 23.14
N HIS A 74 3.30 8.40 24.26
CA HIS A 74 4.31 7.67 25.05
C HIS A 74 5.01 6.55 24.24
N MET A 75 4.46 6.20 23.07
CA MET A 75 5.07 5.27 22.14
C MET A 75 5.42 5.98 20.82
N PRO A 76 6.72 6.04 20.43
CA PRO A 76 7.11 6.58 19.14
C PRO A 76 6.63 5.64 18.03
N ALA A 77 5.50 5.98 17.40
CA ALA A 77 5.06 5.29 16.19
C ALA A 77 5.89 5.79 15.00
N SER A 78 6.62 4.88 14.35
CA SER A 78 7.29 5.20 13.08
C SER A 78 6.26 5.52 12.01
N LYS A 79 6.54 6.50 11.15
CA LYS A 79 5.69 6.88 10.00
C LYS A 79 5.32 5.65 9.16
N VAL A 80 6.27 4.72 9.00
CA VAL A 80 6.09 3.48 8.25
C VAL A 80 5.09 2.54 8.93
N ASN A 81 5.04 2.49 10.26
CA ASN A 81 4.09 1.63 10.98
C ASN A 81 2.64 2.14 10.81
N VAL A 82 2.44 3.46 10.90
CA VAL A 82 1.12 4.08 10.64
C VAL A 82 0.69 3.83 9.21
N LEU A 83 1.64 3.92 8.27
CA LEU A 83 1.34 3.63 6.87
C LEU A 83 1.02 2.16 6.63
N GLN A 84 1.74 1.25 7.29
CA GLN A 84 1.51 -0.18 7.21
C GLN A 84 0.09 -0.53 7.66
N THR A 85 -0.36 -0.02 8.81
CA THR A 85 -1.71 -0.30 9.31
C THR A 85 -2.79 0.20 8.35
N LEU A 86 -2.63 1.41 7.80
CA LEU A 86 -3.52 1.95 6.78
C LEU A 86 -3.56 1.05 5.53
N CYS A 87 -2.39 0.68 5.00
CA CYS A 87 -2.28 -0.14 3.81
C CYS A 87 -2.85 -1.55 4.02
N TYR A 88 -2.64 -2.15 5.19
CA TYR A 88 -3.23 -3.46 5.52
C TYR A 88 -4.75 -3.39 5.57
N LEU A 89 -5.33 -2.39 6.23
CA LEU A 89 -6.77 -2.19 6.29
C LEU A 89 -7.37 -1.99 4.89
N LEU A 90 -6.73 -1.16 4.07
CA LEU A 90 -7.19 -0.92 2.71
C LEU A 90 -7.08 -2.18 1.85
N SER A 91 -6.00 -2.94 2.01
CA SER A 91 -5.82 -4.22 1.30
C SER A 91 -6.87 -5.24 1.67
N THR A 92 -7.18 -5.40 2.96
CA THR A 92 -8.22 -6.35 3.39
C THR A 92 -9.58 -5.94 2.88
N PHE A 93 -9.89 -4.65 2.88
CA PHE A 93 -11.13 -4.13 2.29
C PHE A 93 -11.21 -4.40 0.78
N LEU A 94 -10.16 -4.09 0.02
CA LEU A 94 -10.13 -4.33 -1.43
C LEU A 94 -10.21 -5.84 -1.76
N ASN A 95 -9.50 -6.69 -1.03
CA ASN A 95 -9.60 -8.14 -1.21
C ASN A 95 -10.97 -8.70 -0.82
N TYR A 96 -11.65 -8.09 0.16
CA TYR A 96 -13.02 -8.44 0.48
C TYR A 96 -13.96 -8.08 -0.67
N LEU A 97 -13.84 -6.88 -1.23
CA LEU A 97 -14.62 -6.47 -2.41
C LEU A 97 -14.36 -7.40 -3.60
N ASP A 98 -13.10 -7.77 -3.85
CA ASP A 98 -12.72 -8.71 -4.91
C ASP A 98 -13.48 -10.04 -4.79
N LYS A 99 -13.47 -10.64 -3.59
CA LYS A 99 -14.13 -11.91 -3.32
C LYS A 99 -15.66 -11.87 -3.42
N HIS A 100 -16.27 -10.70 -3.28
CA HIS A 100 -17.72 -10.52 -3.30
C HIS A 100 -18.23 -9.84 -4.58
N GLY A 101 -17.41 -9.78 -5.64
CA GLY A 101 -17.81 -9.26 -6.96
C GLY A 101 -17.88 -7.74 -7.04
N GLY A 102 -17.22 -7.02 -6.12
CA GLY A 102 -17.26 -5.57 -6.02
C GLY A 102 -16.54 -4.81 -7.15
N PHE A 103 -15.72 -5.49 -7.96
CA PHE A 103 -15.03 -4.88 -9.10
C PHE A 103 -15.74 -5.09 -10.45
N GLY A 104 -16.90 -5.77 -10.44
CA GLY A 104 -17.63 -6.13 -11.65
C GLY A 104 -16.92 -7.26 -12.41
N GLU A 105 -17.66 -8.27 -12.84
CA GLU A 105 -17.14 -9.18 -13.87
C GLU A 105 -16.94 -8.37 -15.15
N ASP A 106 -15.78 -8.52 -15.78
CA ASP A 106 -15.53 -7.99 -17.11
C ASP A 106 -16.50 -8.69 -18.08
N ASP A 107 -17.57 -8.00 -18.48
CA ASP A 107 -18.66 -8.48 -19.34
C ASP A 107 -18.20 -8.70 -20.81
N GLN A 108 -16.98 -9.18 -21.02
CA GLN A 108 -16.41 -9.47 -22.34
C GLN A 108 -16.33 -10.97 -22.67
N ARG A 109 -17.11 -11.82 -21.99
CA ARG A 109 -17.33 -13.22 -22.42
C ARG A 109 -18.80 -13.54 -22.69
N LEU A 110 -19.48 -12.68 -23.44
CA LEU A 110 -20.61 -13.13 -24.24
C LEU A 110 -20.09 -13.52 -25.64
N PRO A 111 -20.04 -14.82 -26.01
CA PRO A 111 -19.85 -15.18 -27.40
C PRO A 111 -21.03 -14.60 -28.21
N ALA A 112 -20.70 -13.86 -29.27
CA ALA A 112 -21.63 -13.19 -30.18
C ALA A 112 -22.48 -14.15 -31.04
N ALA A 113 -23.05 -15.21 -30.47
CA ALA A 113 -23.82 -16.20 -31.20
C ALA A 113 -24.84 -16.90 -30.31
N ALA A 114 -26.00 -16.26 -30.08
CA ALA A 114 -27.31 -16.91 -30.02
C ALA A 114 -28.37 -15.86 -29.66
N ALA A 115 -28.77 -15.05 -30.64
CA ALA A 115 -30.10 -14.47 -30.59
C ALA A 115 -31.07 -15.58 -31.02
N PRO A 116 -31.97 -16.10 -30.17
CA PRO A 116 -33.13 -16.80 -30.69
C PRO A 116 -33.98 -15.72 -31.36
N SER A 117 -34.09 -15.81 -32.68
CA SER A 117 -35.09 -15.09 -33.46
C SER A 117 -36.47 -15.51 -32.99
N PHE A 118 -36.99 -14.82 -31.98
CA PHE A 118 -38.43 -14.75 -31.72
C PHE A 118 -39.04 -13.94 -32.88
N PHE A 119 -39.25 -14.66 -33.97
CA PHE A 119 -40.05 -14.21 -35.10
C PHE A 119 -41.52 -14.38 -34.70
N PHE A 120 -42.14 -13.24 -34.40
CA PHE A 120 -43.58 -13.09 -34.27
C PHE A 120 -44.14 -13.00 -35.68
N ASP A 121 -44.81 -14.06 -36.17
CA ASP A 121 -45.87 -13.90 -37.16
C ASP A 121 -46.80 -15.14 -37.22
N GLN A 122 -48.07 -14.83 -36.94
CA GLN A 122 -49.33 -15.53 -37.24
C GLN A 122 -49.78 -16.75 -36.43
#